data_AF-A0A0E0ITM0-F1
#
_entry.id   AF-A0A0E0ITM0-F1
#
_cell.length_a   1.000
_cell.length_b   1.000
_cell.length_c   1.000
_cell.angle_alpha   90.00
_cell.angle_beta   90.00
_cell.angle_gamma   90.00
#
_symmetry.space_group_name_H-M   'P 1'
#
loop_
_entity.id
_entity.type
_entity.pdbx_description
1 polymer ?
#
loop_
_entity_poly.entity_id
_entity_poly.type
_entity_poly.pdbx_seq_one_letter_code
_entity_poly.pdbx_strand_id
1 'polypeptide(L)'
;MASAARALGALVHKASSLSSSVSALRSAAVLHGRGSAGGSARLFQRHAARRRISTFQPLCMGRRSCKIAGRKDAQNLKKMKRNSKIGKEIVAAIKKGGPSPSSNTTLAAILEKARELDIPKEILERNIKRASEKGQDTYTEKVYEVYGFGGVGMVVEVLTDKITRSIADIRNVVKDCGAKLADPGSVTFRFRQARVVNIKIVTTSENYPVVLSKLQEEGLKFETDNGYELLPLNPIEVDDEAMELNKVLVSKLLELDDVDAVYTDQR
;
A
#
# COMPACT_ATOMS: atom_id res chain seq x y z
N MET A 1 31.46 -68.21 -2.36
CA MET A 1 31.97 -68.10 -3.74
C MET A 1 31.96 -66.62 -4.11
N ALA A 2 33.15 -66.08 -4.39
CA ALA A 2 33.55 -64.74 -4.86
C ALA A 2 32.55 -64.02 -5.81
N SER A 3 32.53 -62.69 -6.05
CA SER A 3 33.30 -61.50 -5.65
C SER A 3 32.71 -60.25 -6.39
N ALA A 4 32.93 -59.04 -5.83
CA ALA A 4 33.10 -57.72 -6.49
C ALA A 4 31.90 -57.05 -7.25
N ALA A 5 31.65 -55.73 -7.25
CA ALA A 5 32.36 -54.55 -6.69
C ALA A 5 31.49 -53.26 -6.72
N ARG A 6 31.72 -52.39 -5.71
CA ARG A 6 31.71 -50.89 -5.62
C ARG A 6 30.39 -50.10 -5.90
N ALA A 7 29.79 -49.40 -4.91
CA ALA A 7 30.19 -48.16 -4.16
C ALA A 7 29.97 -46.86 -4.99
N LEU A 8 29.52 -45.69 -4.53
CA LEU A 8 29.08 -45.08 -3.25
C LEU A 8 28.66 -43.62 -3.56
N GLY A 9 27.63 -43.07 -2.89
CA GLY A 9 27.43 -41.62 -2.54
C GLY A 9 27.29 -40.58 -3.68
N ALA A 10 26.90 -39.33 -3.47
CA ALA A 10 26.10 -38.60 -2.50
C ALA A 10 26.03 -37.13 -3.01
N LEU A 11 24.87 -36.49 -2.84
CA LEU A 11 24.57 -35.06 -2.55
C LEU A 11 25.52 -33.92 -3.04
N VAL A 12 24.96 -32.79 -3.53
CA VAL A 12 25.25 -31.39 -3.06
C VAL A 12 24.49 -30.32 -3.88
N HIS A 13 24.25 -29.19 -3.19
CA HIS A 13 23.45 -27.99 -3.39
C HIS A 13 23.80 -26.97 -4.53
N LYS A 14 22.74 -26.30 -5.04
CA LYS A 14 22.43 -24.83 -5.07
C LYS A 14 23.49 -23.77 -5.50
N ALA A 15 23.16 -22.94 -6.50
CA ALA A 15 23.44 -21.48 -6.68
C ALA A 15 23.07 -21.07 -8.13
N SER A 16 22.12 -20.17 -8.44
CA SER A 16 22.01 -18.69 -8.31
C SER A 16 22.86 -17.84 -9.28
N SER A 17 22.29 -16.67 -9.66
CA SER A 17 22.85 -15.50 -10.40
C SER A 17 22.59 -15.52 -11.93
N LEU A 18 21.86 -14.58 -12.55
CA LEU A 18 21.86 -13.10 -12.61
C LEU A 18 22.57 -12.57 -13.87
N SER A 19 21.98 -11.51 -14.39
CA SER A 19 22.58 -10.36 -15.09
C SER A 19 22.59 -10.33 -16.63
N SER A 20 21.87 -9.30 -17.08
CA SER A 20 22.03 -8.50 -18.28
C SER A 20 23.45 -8.33 -18.80
N SER A 21 23.59 -8.26 -20.13
CA SER A 21 24.62 -7.42 -20.73
C SER A 21 24.21 -6.86 -22.09
N VAL A 22 24.17 -5.53 -22.13
CA VAL A 22 24.32 -4.68 -23.30
C VAL A 22 25.80 -4.69 -23.68
N SER A 23 26.16 -4.87 -24.95
CA SER A 23 27.33 -4.19 -25.52
C SER A 23 27.39 -4.33 -27.05
N ALA A 24 27.86 -3.24 -27.65
CA ALA A 24 27.99 -2.95 -29.06
C ALA A 24 29.16 -3.71 -29.71
N LEU A 25 29.12 -3.84 -31.04
CA LEU A 25 30.32 -4.07 -31.85
C LEU A 25 30.34 -3.15 -33.08
N ARG A 26 31.42 -2.38 -33.14
CA ARG A 26 31.91 -1.58 -34.28
C ARG A 26 32.65 -2.49 -35.27
N SER A 27 32.53 -2.13 -36.54
CA SER A 27 33.50 -2.16 -37.66
C SER A 27 34.47 -3.33 -37.85
N ALA A 28 34.43 -3.91 -39.05
CA ALA A 28 35.60 -4.51 -39.70
C ALA A 28 35.61 -4.14 -41.20
N ALA A 29 36.80 -3.77 -41.69
CA ALA A 29 37.09 -3.31 -43.04
C ALA A 29 37.32 -4.47 -44.03
N VAL A 30 37.23 -4.11 -45.31
CA VAL A 30 37.11 -4.94 -46.51
C VAL A 30 38.48 -5.38 -47.07
N LEU A 31 38.55 -6.63 -47.54
CA LEU A 31 39.56 -7.13 -48.49
C LEU A 31 39.01 -7.14 -49.93
N HIS A 32 39.77 -6.53 -50.84
CA HIS A 32 40.04 -6.83 -52.26
C HIS A 32 38.95 -7.43 -53.18
N GLY A 33 38.63 -6.65 -54.23
CA GLY A 33 38.64 -7.08 -55.64
C GLY A 33 37.43 -7.84 -56.21
N ARG A 34 36.62 -7.17 -57.06
CA ARG A 34 35.73 -7.81 -58.05
C ARG A 34 36.27 -7.60 -59.45
N GLY A 35 36.27 -8.66 -60.26
CA GLY A 35 36.27 -8.60 -61.71
C GLY A 35 34.87 -8.91 -62.26
N SER A 36 34.40 -8.04 -63.16
CA SER A 36 33.47 -8.19 -64.29
C SER A 36 32.07 -8.83 -64.15
N ALA A 37 31.16 -8.18 -64.90
CA ALA A 37 29.96 -8.67 -65.57
C ALA A 37 28.63 -8.77 -64.79
N GLY A 38 27.72 -7.88 -65.19
CA GLY A 38 26.33 -8.25 -65.52
C GLY A 38 25.27 -8.04 -64.43
N GLY A 39 24.36 -7.10 -64.67
CA GLY A 39 23.01 -7.14 -64.08
C GLY A 39 22.60 -5.90 -63.30
N SER A 40 21.89 -5.00 -64.00
CA SER A 40 20.88 -4.04 -63.52
C SER A 40 20.92 -3.64 -62.04
N ALA A 41 21.36 -2.40 -61.77
CA ALA A 41 21.32 -1.77 -60.47
C ALA A 41 19.89 -1.78 -59.88
N ARG A 42 19.61 -2.68 -58.94
CA ARG A 42 18.49 -2.54 -58.00
C ARG A 42 19.02 -1.87 -56.75
N LEU A 43 18.69 -0.60 -56.60
CA LEU A 43 18.77 0.14 -55.34
C LEU A 43 18.07 -0.68 -54.26
N PHE A 44 18.84 -1.31 -53.37
CA PHE A 44 18.31 -1.93 -52.15
C PHE A 44 17.86 -0.80 -51.21
N GLN A 45 16.63 -0.38 -51.41
CA GLN A 45 15.92 0.52 -50.52
C GLN A 45 15.70 -0.22 -49.20
N ARG A 46 16.56 0.04 -48.21
CA ARG A 46 16.36 -0.41 -46.83
C ARG A 46 15.09 0.28 -46.31
N HIS A 47 13.96 -0.39 -46.46
CA HIS A 47 12.74 -0.01 -45.75
C HIS A 47 13.00 -0.18 -44.26
N ALA A 48 13.38 0.92 -43.60
CA ALA A 48 13.30 1.03 -42.16
C ALA A 48 11.83 0.82 -41.80
N ALA A 49 11.50 -0.41 -41.37
CA ALA A 49 10.22 -0.72 -40.79
C ALA A 49 10.11 0.06 -39.48
N ARG A 50 9.69 1.32 -39.58
CA ARG A 50 9.21 2.12 -38.45
C ARG A 50 8.06 1.30 -37.88
N ARG A 51 8.29 0.60 -36.77
CA ARG A 51 7.19 0.07 -35.96
C ARG A 51 6.36 1.29 -35.56
N ARG A 52 5.26 1.54 -36.27
CA ARG A 52 4.25 2.48 -35.81
C ARG A 52 3.73 1.87 -34.52
N ILE A 53 4.14 2.43 -33.39
CA ILE A 53 3.43 2.20 -32.14
C ILE A 53 2.05 2.77 -32.40
N SER A 54 1.09 1.89 -32.68
CA SER A 54 -0.30 2.28 -32.81
C SER A 54 -0.79 2.67 -31.43
N THR A 55 -0.63 3.94 -31.09
CA THR A 55 -1.31 4.53 -29.94
C THR A 55 -2.77 4.71 -30.33
N PHE A 56 -3.51 3.60 -30.46
CA PHE A 56 -4.95 3.69 -30.30
C PHE A 56 -5.14 4.22 -28.88
N GLN A 57 -5.62 5.45 -28.78
CA GLN A 57 -6.08 5.96 -27.49
C GLN A 57 -7.10 4.94 -26.96
N PRO A 58 -7.05 4.56 -25.68
CA PRO A 58 -8.02 3.61 -25.14
C PRO A 58 -9.40 4.18 -25.44
N LEU A 59 -10.28 3.35 -26.02
CA LEU A 59 -11.66 3.69 -26.35
C LEU A 59 -12.39 4.02 -25.04
N CYS A 60 -12.27 5.26 -24.57
CA CYS A 60 -13.15 5.80 -23.59
C CYS A 60 -14.44 6.19 -24.32
N MET A 61 -15.59 5.75 -23.81
CA MET A 61 -16.91 5.96 -24.41
C MET A 61 -17.38 7.44 -24.30
N GLY A 62 -16.54 8.40 -24.69
CA GLY A 62 -16.76 9.83 -24.59
C GLY A 62 -16.43 10.44 -23.20
N ARG A 63 -16.44 11.79 -23.12
CA ARG A 63 -16.07 12.55 -21.91
C ARG A 63 -16.92 12.22 -20.68
N ARG A 64 -18.20 11.94 -20.86
CA ARG A 64 -19.10 11.57 -19.76
C ARG A 64 -18.73 10.20 -19.18
N SER A 65 -18.44 9.23 -20.04
CA SER A 65 -18.05 7.89 -19.61
C SER A 65 -16.71 7.90 -18.88
N CYS A 66 -15.70 8.61 -19.38
CA CYS A 66 -14.40 8.68 -18.70
C CYS A 66 -14.51 9.32 -17.30
N LYS A 67 -15.38 10.32 -17.13
CA LYS A 67 -15.64 10.95 -15.83
C LYS A 67 -16.37 10.01 -14.86
N ILE A 68 -17.32 9.22 -15.36
CA ILE A 68 -18.03 8.21 -14.54
C ILE A 68 -17.07 7.08 -14.16
N ALA A 69 -16.28 6.58 -15.11
CA ALA A 69 -15.27 5.56 -14.88
C ALA A 69 -14.29 6.01 -13.80
N GLY A 70 -13.66 7.19 -13.94
CA GLY A 70 -12.71 7.70 -12.95
C GLY A 70 -13.32 7.86 -11.54
N ARG A 71 -14.58 8.30 -11.44
CA ARG A 71 -15.29 8.37 -10.14
C ARG A 71 -15.53 6.98 -9.54
N LYS A 72 -15.96 6.03 -10.38
CA LYS A 72 -16.20 4.65 -9.97
C LYS A 72 -14.90 3.97 -9.54
N ASP A 73 -13.82 4.20 -10.27
CA ASP A 73 -12.50 3.65 -9.99
C ASP A 73 -11.96 4.19 -8.67
N ALA A 74 -12.07 5.50 -8.43
CA ALA A 74 -11.70 6.10 -7.15
C ALA A 74 -12.51 5.54 -5.96
N GLN A 75 -13.82 5.31 -6.15
CA GLN A 75 -14.66 4.67 -5.13
C GLN A 75 -14.28 3.20 -4.90
N ASN A 76 -13.99 2.48 -5.97
CA ASN A 76 -13.54 1.08 -5.90
C ASN A 76 -12.20 0.98 -5.16
N LEU A 77 -11.24 1.85 -5.44
CA LEU A 77 -9.94 1.90 -4.75
C LEU A 77 -10.12 2.06 -3.24
N LYS A 78 -10.98 3.00 -2.81
CA LYS A 78 -11.30 3.20 -1.38
C LYS A 78 -11.93 1.95 -0.74
N LYS A 79 -12.87 1.31 -1.45
CA LYS A 79 -13.51 0.08 -0.98
C LYS A 79 -12.50 -1.07 -0.88
N MET A 80 -11.64 -1.23 -1.89
CA MET A 80 -10.59 -2.25 -1.88
C MET A 80 -9.61 -2.04 -0.73
N LYS A 81 -9.16 -0.80 -0.48
CA LYS A 81 -8.27 -0.50 0.66
C LYS A 81 -8.91 -0.89 1.99
N ARG A 82 -10.18 -0.54 2.20
CA ARG A 82 -10.93 -0.91 3.41
C ARG A 82 -11.06 -2.43 3.58
N ASN A 83 -11.38 -3.14 2.50
CA ASN A 83 -11.47 -4.60 2.50
C ASN A 83 -10.12 -5.24 2.84
N SER A 84 -9.03 -4.70 2.29
CA SER A 84 -7.66 -5.15 2.58
C SER A 84 -7.29 -4.93 4.04
N LYS A 85 -7.61 -3.76 4.62
CA LYS A 85 -7.36 -3.43 6.04
C LYS A 85 -8.05 -4.44 6.98
N ILE A 86 -9.36 -4.64 6.81
CA ILE A 86 -10.11 -5.64 7.59
C ILE A 86 -9.55 -7.05 7.39
N GLY A 87 -9.13 -7.40 6.17
CA GLY A 87 -8.50 -8.69 5.89
C GLY A 87 -7.20 -8.91 6.66
N LYS A 88 -6.34 -7.88 6.78
CA LYS A 88 -5.10 -7.93 7.57
C LYS A 88 -5.38 -8.03 9.07
N GLU A 89 -6.33 -7.25 9.58
CA GLU A 89 -6.76 -7.28 10.99
C GLU A 89 -7.28 -8.67 11.40
N ILE A 90 -8.09 -9.32 10.54
CA ILE A 90 -8.59 -10.68 10.77
C ILE A 90 -7.43 -11.67 10.89
N VAL A 91 -6.47 -11.61 9.96
CA VAL A 91 -5.32 -12.53 9.99
C VAL A 91 -4.50 -12.30 11.26
N ALA A 92 -4.22 -11.04 11.63
CA ALA A 92 -3.49 -10.70 12.83
C ALA A 92 -4.21 -11.18 14.11
N ALA A 93 -5.53 -10.98 14.21
CA ALA A 93 -6.33 -11.41 15.35
C ALA A 93 -6.38 -12.94 15.49
N ILE A 94 -6.51 -13.67 14.38
CA ILE A 94 -6.53 -15.14 14.37
C ILE A 94 -5.17 -15.72 14.79
N LYS A 95 -4.06 -15.11 14.36
CA LYS A 95 -2.72 -15.54 14.81
C LYS A 95 -2.53 -15.32 16.32
N LYS A 96 -3.11 -14.27 16.90
CA LYS A 96 -3.03 -13.98 18.34
C LYS A 96 -3.94 -14.87 19.20
N GLY A 97 -5.19 -15.11 18.77
CA GLY A 97 -6.24 -15.70 19.63
C GLY A 97 -7.00 -16.89 19.03
N GLY A 98 -6.56 -17.43 17.89
CA GLY A 98 -7.21 -18.55 17.20
C GLY A 98 -8.38 -18.14 16.30
N PRO A 99 -8.89 -19.09 15.48
CA PRO A 99 -9.86 -18.82 14.42
C PRO A 99 -11.32 -18.73 14.89
N SER A 100 -11.60 -19.10 16.14
CA SER A 100 -12.96 -19.14 16.67
C SER A 100 -13.40 -17.78 17.22
N PRO A 101 -14.50 -17.18 16.72
CA PRO A 101 -14.96 -15.86 17.18
C PRO A 101 -15.55 -15.89 18.59
N SER A 102 -15.99 -17.05 19.09
CA SER A 102 -16.49 -17.22 20.46
C SER A 102 -15.38 -17.16 21.51
N SER A 103 -14.17 -17.62 21.17
CA SER A 103 -13.01 -17.59 22.07
C SER A 103 -12.19 -16.32 21.93
N ASN A 104 -12.25 -15.65 20.77
CA ASN A 104 -11.45 -14.48 20.45
C ASN A 104 -12.32 -13.22 20.33
N THR A 105 -12.38 -12.44 21.41
CA THR A 105 -13.15 -11.19 21.47
C THR A 105 -12.70 -10.15 20.46
N THR A 106 -11.40 -10.13 20.12
CA THR A 106 -10.84 -9.20 19.13
C THR A 106 -11.35 -9.56 17.73
N LEU A 107 -11.36 -10.85 17.38
CA LEU A 107 -11.92 -11.32 16.12
C LEU A 107 -13.43 -11.03 16.02
N ALA A 108 -14.19 -11.23 17.10
CA ALA A 108 -15.61 -10.91 17.15
C ALA A 108 -15.88 -9.42 16.85
N ALA A 109 -15.12 -8.52 17.49
CA ALA A 109 -15.24 -7.09 17.26
C ALA A 109 -14.89 -6.69 15.81
N ILE A 110 -13.86 -7.30 15.22
CA ILE A 110 -13.50 -7.06 13.80
C ILE A 110 -14.60 -7.56 12.86
N LEU A 111 -15.22 -8.71 13.15
CA LEU A 111 -16.35 -9.23 12.35
C LEU A 111 -17.62 -8.38 12.48
N GLU A 112 -17.81 -7.70 13.62
CA GLU A 112 -18.86 -6.67 13.78
C GLU A 112 -18.56 -5.45 12.91
N LYS A 113 -17.35 -4.88 13.02
CA LYS A 113 -16.90 -3.77 12.16
C LYS A 113 -17.01 -4.11 10.67
N ALA A 114 -16.65 -5.32 10.28
CA ALA A 114 -16.75 -5.77 8.89
C ALA A 114 -18.21 -5.78 8.39
N ARG A 115 -19.18 -6.08 9.26
CA ARG A 115 -20.61 -6.02 8.93
C ARG A 115 -21.09 -4.57 8.80
N GLU A 116 -20.63 -3.68 9.68
CA GLU A 116 -20.95 -2.25 9.61
C GLU A 116 -20.39 -1.57 8.34
N LEU A 117 -19.26 -2.05 7.84
CA LEU A 117 -18.58 -1.53 6.65
C LEU A 117 -19.02 -2.18 5.33
N ASP A 118 -20.07 -2.99 5.35
CA ASP A 118 -20.62 -3.75 4.20
C ASP A 118 -19.56 -4.62 3.48
N ILE A 119 -18.68 -5.27 4.24
CA ILE A 119 -17.68 -6.18 3.68
C ILE A 119 -18.35 -7.50 3.26
N PRO A 120 -18.16 -7.96 2.01
CA PRO A 120 -18.68 -9.25 1.56
C PRO A 120 -18.18 -10.43 2.40
N LYS A 121 -19.09 -11.34 2.76
CA LYS A 121 -18.78 -12.54 3.58
C LYS A 121 -17.70 -13.42 2.96
N GLU A 122 -17.68 -13.54 1.63
CA GLU A 122 -16.66 -14.30 0.89
C GLU A 122 -15.23 -13.83 1.20
N ILE A 123 -15.04 -12.51 1.37
CA ILE A 123 -13.73 -11.94 1.71
C ILE A 123 -13.34 -12.31 3.14
N LEU A 124 -14.30 -12.29 4.07
CA LEU A 124 -14.07 -12.65 5.47
C LEU A 124 -13.69 -14.14 5.58
N GLU A 125 -14.47 -15.02 4.98
CA GLU A 125 -14.22 -16.46 4.97
C GLU A 125 -12.87 -16.80 4.32
N ARG A 126 -12.53 -16.14 3.21
CA ARG A 126 -11.22 -16.30 2.56
C ARG A 126 -10.08 -15.93 3.50
N ASN A 127 -10.18 -14.82 4.23
CA ASN A 127 -9.15 -14.39 5.17
C ASN A 127 -9.05 -15.31 6.39
N ILE A 128 -10.18 -15.80 6.92
CA ILE A 128 -10.20 -16.75 8.04
C ILE A 128 -9.55 -18.08 7.64
N LYS A 129 -9.89 -18.62 6.47
CA LYS A 129 -9.27 -19.84 5.92
C LYS A 129 -7.76 -19.65 5.75
N ARG A 130 -7.36 -18.55 5.10
CA ARG A 130 -5.95 -18.18 4.91
C ARG A 130 -5.20 -18.07 6.25
N ALA A 131 -5.79 -17.49 7.28
CA ALA A 131 -5.13 -17.34 8.57
C ALA A 131 -4.96 -18.68 9.32
N SER A 132 -5.89 -19.61 9.11
CA SER A 132 -5.94 -20.93 9.76
C SER A 132 -4.95 -21.94 9.16
N GLU A 133 -4.58 -21.76 7.89
CA GLU A 133 -3.56 -22.58 7.23
C GLU A 133 -2.16 -22.33 7.82
N LYS A 134 -1.41 -23.43 8.03
CA LYS A 134 -0.03 -23.38 8.55
C LYS A 134 0.92 -22.90 7.46
N GLY A 135 1.72 -21.86 7.75
CA GLY A 135 2.74 -21.32 6.82
C GLY A 135 2.44 -19.94 6.21
N GLN A 136 1.38 -19.26 6.66
CA GLN A 136 1.01 -17.93 6.19
C GLN A 136 1.70 -16.79 6.94
N ASP A 137 1.85 -15.66 6.23
CA ASP A 137 2.59 -14.48 6.65
C ASP A 137 2.07 -13.89 7.96
N THR A 138 2.98 -13.69 8.91
CA THR A 138 2.70 -13.03 10.18
C THR A 138 2.69 -11.52 9.97
N TYR A 139 1.51 -10.91 10.00
CA TYR A 139 1.41 -9.45 10.04
C TYR A 139 1.94 -8.94 11.37
N THR A 140 2.88 -8.00 11.29
CA THR A 140 3.52 -7.33 12.42
C THR A 140 3.13 -5.86 12.39
N GLU A 141 2.74 -5.36 13.56
CA GLU A 141 2.49 -3.95 13.79
C GLU A 141 3.83 -3.22 13.99
N LYS A 142 4.08 -2.17 13.22
CA LYS A 142 5.24 -1.30 13.32
C LYS A 142 4.82 0.16 13.25
N VAL A 143 5.53 0.98 14.00
CA VAL A 143 5.35 2.43 13.99
C VAL A 143 6.59 3.06 13.38
N TYR A 144 6.38 3.95 12.42
CA TYR A 144 7.42 4.79 11.85
C TYR A 144 7.12 6.25 12.15
N GLU A 145 8.17 7.04 12.25
CA GLU A 145 8.07 8.45 12.60
C GLU A 145 8.62 9.29 11.46
N VAL A 146 7.95 10.39 11.18
CA VAL A 146 8.29 11.28 10.06
C VAL A 146 8.24 12.72 10.54
N TYR A 147 9.23 13.50 10.14
CA TYR A 147 9.19 14.96 10.21
C TYR A 147 8.66 15.50 8.90
N GLY A 148 7.52 16.17 8.97
CA GLY A 148 6.93 16.94 7.89
C GLY A 148 7.52 18.35 7.80
N PHE A 149 6.87 19.17 7.00
CA PHE A 149 7.18 20.59 6.84
C PHE A 149 6.75 21.38 8.09
N GLY A 150 7.47 22.46 8.40
CA GLY A 150 7.19 23.27 9.59
C GLY A 150 7.55 22.62 10.94
N GLY A 151 8.33 21.53 10.94
CA GLY A 151 8.72 20.83 12.17
C GLY A 151 7.62 19.91 12.75
N VAL A 152 6.57 19.68 11.96
CA VAL A 152 5.46 18.78 12.28
C VAL A 152 5.96 17.35 12.45
N GLY A 153 5.63 16.77 13.60
CA GLY A 153 5.81 15.35 13.88
C GLY A 153 4.63 14.55 13.37
N MET A 154 4.91 13.49 12.63
CA MET A 154 3.92 12.55 12.14
C MET A 154 4.26 11.13 12.61
N VAL A 155 3.23 10.40 13.06
CA VAL A 155 3.34 8.99 13.45
C VAL A 155 2.58 8.14 12.45
N VAL A 156 3.27 7.20 11.82
CA VAL A 156 2.74 6.31 10.78
C VAL A 156 2.62 4.90 11.35
N GLU A 157 1.40 4.42 11.54
CA GLU A 157 1.11 3.05 11.97
C GLU A 157 1.00 2.13 10.75
N VAL A 158 1.72 1.01 10.83
CA VAL A 158 1.90 0.07 9.72
C VAL A 158 1.59 -1.34 10.18
N LEU A 159 0.77 -2.03 9.39
CA LEU A 159 0.50 -3.45 9.53
C LEU A 159 0.96 -4.20 8.29
N THR A 160 2.07 -4.93 8.45
CA THR A 160 2.78 -5.54 7.33
C THR A 160 3.27 -6.94 7.64
N ASP A 161 3.25 -7.80 6.63
CA ASP A 161 3.94 -9.08 6.55
C ASP A 161 5.46 -8.92 6.39
N LYS A 162 5.90 -7.83 5.76
CA LYS A 162 7.31 -7.64 5.36
C LYS A 162 7.81 -6.22 5.63
N ILE A 163 8.46 -6.09 6.78
CA ILE A 163 9.05 -4.83 7.31
C ILE A 163 9.96 -4.13 6.29
N THR A 164 10.80 -4.89 5.57
CA THR A 164 11.77 -4.31 4.62
C THR A 164 11.13 -3.70 3.38
N ARG A 165 9.95 -4.20 2.95
CA ARG A 165 9.16 -3.62 1.87
C ARG A 165 8.52 -2.32 2.35
N SER A 166 7.79 -2.39 3.45
CA SER A 166 7.01 -1.25 3.95
C SER A 166 7.88 -0.05 4.32
N ILE A 167 9.05 -0.27 4.94
CA ILE A 167 9.98 0.83 5.22
C ILE A 167 10.55 1.47 3.95
N ALA A 168 10.74 0.69 2.88
CA ALA A 168 11.22 1.22 1.61
C ALA A 168 10.12 2.08 0.95
N ASP A 169 8.89 1.60 0.92
CA ASP A 169 7.75 2.31 0.36
C ASP A 169 7.48 3.63 1.09
N ILE A 170 7.45 3.60 2.43
CA ILE A 170 7.31 4.81 3.26
C ILE A 170 8.45 5.77 3.01
N ARG A 171 9.70 5.29 3.00
CA ARG A 171 10.86 6.14 2.76
C ARG A 171 10.81 6.79 1.36
N ASN A 172 10.34 6.08 0.35
CA ASN A 172 10.19 6.62 -1.00
C ASN A 172 9.16 7.75 -1.00
N VAL A 173 7.97 7.52 -0.44
CA VAL A 173 6.92 8.56 -0.34
C VAL A 173 7.40 9.79 0.43
N VAL A 174 8.07 9.59 1.56
CA VAL A 174 8.62 10.68 2.39
C VAL A 174 9.66 11.49 1.62
N LYS A 175 10.58 10.81 0.90
CA LYS A 175 11.60 11.47 0.08
C LYS A 175 11.02 12.20 -1.12
N ASP A 176 10.05 11.61 -1.82
CA ASP A 176 9.39 12.21 -2.99
C ASP A 176 8.62 13.48 -2.62
N CYS A 177 8.11 13.53 -1.38
CA CYS A 177 7.48 14.72 -0.82
C CYS A 177 8.46 15.70 -0.19
N GLY A 178 9.77 15.40 -0.09
CA GLY A 178 10.75 16.30 0.53
C GLY A 178 10.77 16.31 2.07
N ALA A 179 10.08 15.37 2.71
CA ALA A 179 10.07 15.19 4.16
C ALA A 179 11.21 14.26 4.65
N LYS A 180 11.36 14.10 5.96
CA LYS A 180 12.44 13.29 6.55
C LYS A 180 11.90 12.18 7.47
N LEU A 181 12.40 10.96 7.29
CA LEU A 181 12.14 9.86 8.22
C LEU A 181 12.89 10.12 9.54
N ALA A 182 12.20 10.01 10.66
CA ALA A 182 12.76 10.18 11.99
C ALA A 182 13.21 8.84 12.59
N ASP A 183 14.10 8.92 13.57
CA ASP A 183 14.49 7.77 14.38
C ASP A 183 13.37 7.42 15.37
N PRO A 184 13.21 6.14 15.75
CA PRO A 184 12.14 5.72 16.66
C PRO A 184 12.26 6.43 18.02
N GLY A 185 11.15 7.01 18.49
CA GLY A 185 11.04 7.76 19.74
C GLY A 185 11.20 9.29 19.61
N SER A 186 11.46 9.81 18.42
CA SER A 186 11.68 11.25 18.16
C SER A 186 10.39 12.08 18.09
N VAL A 187 9.25 11.44 17.81
CA VAL A 187 7.95 12.08 17.60
C VAL A 187 6.89 11.48 18.50
N THR A 188 6.94 10.17 18.77
CA THR A 188 5.90 9.45 19.55
C THR A 188 5.64 10.09 20.92
N PHE A 189 6.64 10.66 21.59
CA PHE A 189 6.47 11.31 22.90
C PHE A 189 5.55 12.54 22.87
N ARG A 190 5.30 13.12 21.69
CA ARG A 190 4.39 14.27 21.51
C ARG A 190 2.92 13.84 21.50
N PHE A 191 2.64 12.55 21.42
CA PHE A 191 1.29 12.01 21.32
C PHE A 191 0.91 11.24 22.58
N ARG A 192 -0.39 11.29 22.93
CA ARG A 192 -1.01 10.40 23.91
C ARG A 192 -1.92 9.41 23.20
N GLN A 193 -1.87 8.16 23.61
CA GLN A 193 -2.82 7.16 23.16
C GLN A 193 -4.15 7.38 23.90
N ALA A 194 -5.17 7.80 23.16
CA ALA A 194 -6.53 7.95 23.66
C ALA A 194 -7.41 6.86 23.06
N ARG A 195 -8.35 6.34 23.84
CA ARG A 195 -9.38 5.45 23.31
C ARG A 195 -10.55 6.30 22.82
N VAL A 196 -10.86 6.20 21.54
CA VAL A 196 -12.03 6.86 20.96
C VAL A 196 -13.23 5.94 21.15
N VAL A 197 -14.28 6.45 21.79
CA VAL A 197 -15.54 5.74 21.99
C VAL A 197 -16.60 6.49 21.22
N ASN A 198 -17.12 5.87 20.17
CA ASN A 198 -18.18 6.46 19.36
C ASN A 198 -19.53 6.26 20.07
N ILE A 199 -20.25 7.35 20.28
CA ILE A 199 -21.58 7.33 20.89
C ILE A 199 -22.62 7.38 19.77
N LYS A 200 -23.40 6.31 19.62
CA LYS A 200 -24.53 6.29 18.68
C LYS A 200 -25.73 7.00 19.31
N ILE A 201 -26.09 8.15 18.78
CA ILE A 201 -27.24 8.92 19.22
C ILE A 201 -28.44 8.55 18.35
N VAL A 202 -29.44 7.92 18.96
CA VAL A 202 -30.70 7.57 18.29
C VAL A 202 -31.73 8.63 18.67
N THR A 203 -32.30 9.31 17.68
CA THR A 203 -33.24 10.43 17.89
C THR A 203 -34.32 10.41 16.81
N THR A 204 -35.50 10.96 17.14
CA THR A 204 -36.60 11.18 16.20
C THR A 204 -36.25 12.26 15.18
N SER A 205 -36.80 12.18 13.96
CA SER A 205 -36.44 13.08 12.85
C SER A 205 -36.60 14.58 13.19
N GLU A 206 -37.58 14.91 14.03
CA GLU A 206 -37.88 16.29 14.45
C GLU A 206 -36.80 16.89 15.36
N ASN A 207 -36.14 16.07 16.18
CA ASN A 207 -35.16 16.51 17.18
C ASN A 207 -33.71 16.44 16.65
N TYR A 208 -33.50 15.83 15.48
CA TYR A 208 -32.20 15.71 14.85
C TYR A 208 -31.43 17.04 14.70
N PRO A 209 -32.02 18.15 14.19
CA PRO A 209 -31.29 19.41 14.02
C PRO A 209 -30.87 20.04 15.35
N VAL A 210 -31.70 19.96 16.39
CA VAL A 210 -31.39 20.50 17.72
C VAL A 210 -30.24 19.74 18.36
N VAL A 211 -30.25 18.42 18.23
CA VAL A 211 -29.19 17.55 18.73
C VAL A 211 -27.89 17.81 17.97
N LEU A 212 -27.95 17.95 16.64
CA LEU A 212 -26.78 18.24 15.82
C LEU A 212 -26.09 19.55 16.23
N SER A 213 -26.84 20.64 16.39
CA SER A 213 -26.28 21.93 16.77
C SER A 213 -25.57 21.88 18.12
N LYS A 214 -26.17 21.21 19.12
CA LYS A 214 -25.55 21.05 20.44
C LYS A 214 -24.27 20.21 20.39
N LEU A 215 -24.27 19.13 19.60
CA LEU A 215 -23.08 18.29 19.45
C LEU A 215 -21.94 19.02 18.71
N GLN A 216 -22.29 19.90 17.76
CA GLN A 216 -21.32 20.75 17.07
C GLN A 216 -20.75 21.83 17.99
N GLU A 217 -21.59 22.45 18.84
CA GLU A 217 -21.16 23.40 19.87
C GLU A 217 -20.23 22.73 20.90
N GLU A 218 -20.49 21.48 21.26
CA GLU A 218 -19.63 20.67 22.14
C GLU A 218 -18.37 20.11 21.44
N GLY A 219 -18.23 20.31 20.13
CA GLY A 219 -17.04 19.93 19.37
C GLY A 219 -16.87 18.41 19.17
N LEU A 220 -17.95 17.63 19.25
CA LEU A 220 -17.90 16.18 19.09
C LEU A 220 -17.80 15.79 17.61
N LYS A 221 -16.62 15.31 17.19
CA LYS A 221 -16.39 14.74 15.84
C LYS A 221 -16.84 13.28 15.79
N PHE A 222 -17.57 12.92 14.73
CA PHE A 222 -18.05 11.55 14.50
C PHE A 222 -17.08 10.82 13.57
N GLU A 223 -16.42 9.78 14.07
CA GLU A 223 -15.71 8.81 13.24
C GLU A 223 -16.31 7.42 13.45
N THR A 224 -16.19 6.54 12.46
CA THR A 224 -16.79 5.19 12.51
C THR A 224 -15.85 4.14 13.11
N ASP A 225 -14.61 4.50 13.41
CA ASP A 225 -13.59 3.53 13.80
C ASP A 225 -13.48 3.51 15.33
N ASN A 226 -14.09 2.51 15.98
CA ASN A 226 -13.85 2.23 17.39
C ASN A 226 -12.41 1.73 17.55
N GLY A 227 -11.50 2.57 18.05
CA GLY A 227 -10.07 2.28 18.09
C GLY A 227 -9.28 3.11 19.11
N TYR A 228 -7.96 2.90 19.12
CA TYR A 228 -7.03 3.80 19.77
C TYR A 228 -6.59 4.85 18.75
N GLU A 229 -6.54 6.10 19.16
CA GLU A 229 -6.07 7.22 18.34
C GLU A 229 -4.93 7.92 19.08
N LEU A 230 -3.93 8.40 18.33
CA LEU A 230 -2.86 9.21 18.89
C LEU A 230 -3.23 10.68 18.80
N LEU A 231 -3.50 11.29 19.96
CA LEU A 231 -3.81 12.71 20.07
C LEU A 231 -2.53 13.51 20.39
N PRO A 232 -2.26 14.61 19.69
CA PRO A 232 -1.11 15.46 20.02
C PRO A 232 -1.32 16.14 21.37
N LEU A 233 -0.26 16.18 22.18
CA LEU A 233 -0.25 16.86 23.48
C LEU A 233 -0.12 18.37 23.32
N ASN A 234 0.84 18.79 22.49
CA ASN A 234 1.15 20.19 22.22
C ASN A 234 1.18 20.37 20.70
N PRO A 235 0.06 20.78 20.09
CA PRO A 235 0.00 20.92 18.64
C PRO A 235 0.80 22.16 18.17
N ILE A 236 1.47 22.04 17.03
CA ILE A 236 2.37 23.04 16.47
C ILE A 236 1.59 23.88 15.45
N GLU A 237 1.69 25.20 15.56
CA GLU A 237 1.13 26.12 14.56
C GLU A 237 2.06 26.16 13.34
N VAL A 238 1.46 25.99 12.17
CA VAL A 238 2.17 25.84 10.90
C VAL A 238 1.60 26.82 9.89
N ASP A 239 2.47 27.36 9.06
CA ASP A 239 2.18 28.17 7.90
C ASP A 239 1.34 27.41 6.85
N ASP A 240 0.45 28.13 6.15
CA ASP A 240 -0.54 27.53 5.24
C ASP A 240 0.12 26.68 4.13
N GLU A 241 1.28 27.12 3.64
CA GLU A 241 2.04 26.40 2.61
C GLU A 241 2.54 25.04 3.13
N ALA A 242 3.17 25.03 4.30
CA ALA A 242 3.64 23.81 4.94
C ALA A 242 2.47 22.89 5.32
N MET A 243 1.33 23.45 5.72
CA MET A 243 0.12 22.68 6.00
C MET A 243 -0.39 21.94 4.76
N GLU A 244 -0.39 22.59 3.59
CA GLU A 244 -0.84 21.96 2.35
C GLU A 244 0.13 20.86 1.88
N LEU A 245 1.44 21.09 2.00
CA LEU A 245 2.45 20.08 1.71
C LEU A 245 2.32 18.86 2.64
N ASN A 246 2.06 19.10 3.93
CA ASN A 246 1.82 18.03 4.89
C ASN A 246 0.54 17.24 4.56
N LYS A 247 -0.55 17.88 4.12
CA LYS A 247 -1.76 17.17 3.67
C LYS A 247 -1.49 16.27 2.47
N VAL A 248 -0.68 16.72 1.51
CA VAL A 248 -0.27 15.91 0.35
C VAL A 248 0.56 14.70 0.82
N LEU A 249 1.50 14.92 1.75
CA LEU A 249 2.30 13.85 2.33
C LEU A 249 1.44 12.81 3.06
N VAL A 250 0.53 13.24 3.93
CA VAL A 250 -0.43 12.36 4.63
C VAL A 250 -1.22 11.56 3.61
N SER A 251 -1.75 12.21 2.58
CA SER A 251 -2.57 11.56 1.56
C SER A 251 -1.80 10.45 0.84
N LYS A 252 -0.55 10.71 0.43
CA LYS A 252 0.29 9.68 -0.22
C LYS A 252 0.70 8.56 0.73
N LEU A 253 0.97 8.86 2.00
CA LEU A 253 1.25 7.81 3.00
C LEU A 253 0.02 6.92 3.21
N LEU A 254 -1.17 7.51 3.26
CA LEU A 254 -2.43 6.78 3.32
C LEU A 254 -2.81 6.09 2.00
N GLU A 255 -2.09 6.28 0.90
CA GLU A 255 -2.29 5.47 -0.31
C GLU A 255 -1.52 4.15 -0.25
N LEU A 256 -0.53 4.03 0.65
CA LEU A 256 0.23 2.79 0.82
C LEU A 256 -0.66 1.70 1.44
N ASP A 257 -0.53 0.48 0.92
CA ASP A 257 -1.31 -0.68 1.36
C ASP A 257 -1.00 -1.10 2.80
N ASP A 258 0.23 -0.88 3.26
CA ASP A 258 0.70 -1.28 4.59
C ASP A 258 0.43 -0.25 5.67
N VAL A 259 0.06 0.98 5.30
CA VAL A 259 -0.21 2.07 6.24
C VAL A 259 -1.68 2.06 6.66
N ASP A 260 -1.90 1.85 7.96
CA ASP A 260 -3.22 1.76 8.57
C ASP A 260 -3.74 3.12 9.02
N ALA A 261 -2.87 3.95 9.60
CA ALA A 261 -3.17 5.29 10.10
C ALA A 261 -1.94 6.20 10.07
N VAL A 262 -2.18 7.51 9.95
CA VAL A 262 -1.16 8.55 10.04
C VAL A 262 -1.70 9.64 10.96
N TYR A 263 -0.98 9.93 12.04
CA TYR A 263 -1.32 10.97 13.01
C TYR A 263 -0.33 12.12 12.88
N THR A 264 -0.80 13.35 13.12
CA THR A 264 0.00 14.57 12.95
C THR A 264 -0.19 15.49 14.14
N ASP A 265 0.86 16.20 14.54
CA ASP A 265 0.81 17.19 15.63
C ASP A 265 0.56 18.64 15.17
N GLN A 266 0.21 18.85 13.90
CA GLN A 266 -0.07 20.19 13.38
C GLN A 266 -1.46 20.72 13.80
N ARG A 267 -1.54 22.04 14.02
CA ARG A 267 -2.75 22.80 14.33
C ARG A 267 -3.20 23.66 13.15
#